data_AF-A0AAQ4DI05-F1
#
_entry.id   AF-A0AAQ4DI05-F1
#
_cell.length_a   1.000
_cell.length_b   1.000
_cell.length_c   1.000
_cell.angle_alpha   90.00
_cell.angle_beta   90.00
_cell.angle_gamma   90.00
#
_symmetry.space_group_name_H-M   'P 1'
#
loop_
_entity.id
_entity.type
_entity.pdbx_description
1 polymer ?
#
loop_
_entity_poly.entity_id
_entity_poly.type
_entity_poly.pdbx_seq_one_letter_code
_entity_poly.pdbx_strand_id
1 'polypeptide(L)'
;MAKEEIAITGFSARFPQADNLSEFKEKLYAGVDFVTDDEARWPRGHLGLPERMGKIRDLSVFDAQFFGVHPKQAHQMDPQMRLLLETAYEAIVDSGYDPATLRGRKVGVFVGCSDADSHEALCLDTDKVDGYGLLGSSRALFSNRISYAFDFFGPSVSVDTACSSTMTALNQAVQALRCGQCEAAVVGAGAVSLKPTTALGYQRLGMLSPDGRCKAFDYRGITYPSAKAQEQLLRDIYTEANVDPRKLVYVEAHGTGTKAGDILEMEAIAKVFCQSGRERPLKVGAVKSNVGHGETASGLSSIAKVILAMETGTIAGNLHFEEPNRNIPSLCDGSIQIVASHMPLNGDVVGLNSFGMGGASAHVILQSNAGPHVESVPRESPDLPRLVLVSGRSEESLAAMYERYCAGVEIVNIDFNHANKISLHVA
;
A
#
# COMPACT_ATOMS: atom_id res chain seq x y z
N MET A 1 21.93 -20.57 12.36
CA MET A 1 20.89 -19.80 13.08
C MET A 1 19.65 -19.83 12.21
N ALA A 2 18.48 -20.15 12.75
CA ALA A 2 17.23 -19.99 12.01
C ALA A 2 17.12 -18.50 11.60
N LYS A 3 16.77 -18.21 10.35
CA LYS A 3 16.47 -16.83 9.94
C LYS A 3 15.26 -16.38 10.77
N GLU A 4 15.34 -15.25 11.47
CA GLU A 4 14.20 -14.68 12.17
C GLU A 4 13.04 -14.48 11.19
N GLU A 5 11.84 -14.86 11.61
CA GLU A 5 10.61 -14.64 10.85
C GLU A 5 10.26 -13.16 10.88
N ILE A 6 9.85 -12.62 9.72
CA ILE A 6 9.47 -11.22 9.57
C ILE A 6 8.00 -11.19 9.19
N ALA A 7 7.20 -10.45 9.96
CA ALA A 7 5.77 -10.31 9.75
C ALA A 7 5.41 -8.84 9.45
N ILE A 8 4.37 -8.64 8.64
CA ILE A 8 3.66 -7.36 8.57
C ILE A 8 2.72 -7.34 9.77
N THR A 9 2.99 -6.47 10.74
CA THR A 9 2.25 -6.44 12.01
C THR A 9 1.15 -5.38 12.05
N GLY A 10 1.22 -4.34 11.23
CA GLY A 10 0.18 -3.31 11.12
C GLY A 10 0.24 -2.60 9.77
N PHE A 11 -0.88 -2.03 9.34
CA PHE A 11 -0.99 -1.39 8.03
C PHE A 11 -1.99 -0.22 8.07
N SER A 12 -1.58 0.94 7.55
CA SER A 12 -2.50 2.03 7.24
C SER A 12 -2.13 2.73 5.94
N ALA A 13 -3.13 3.25 5.25
CA ALA A 13 -2.97 3.99 4.00
C ALA A 13 -4.17 4.90 3.72
N ARG A 14 -3.93 5.89 2.86
CA ARG A 14 -4.96 6.66 2.15
C ARG A 14 -4.93 6.25 0.69
N PHE A 15 -6.09 5.95 0.12
CA PHE A 15 -6.24 5.58 -1.28
C PHE A 15 -7.15 6.56 -2.01
N PRO A 16 -7.15 6.58 -3.36
CA PRO A 16 -8.17 7.30 -4.10
C PRO A 16 -9.55 7.00 -3.54
N GLN A 17 -10.37 8.03 -3.31
CA GLN A 17 -11.74 7.88 -2.80
C GLN A 17 -11.92 7.12 -1.46
N ALA A 18 -10.86 6.79 -0.71
CA ALA A 18 -10.94 6.08 0.57
C ALA A 18 -9.90 6.61 1.58
N ASP A 19 -10.39 7.14 2.70
CA ASP A 19 -9.52 7.78 3.71
C ASP A 19 -8.99 6.78 4.76
N ASN A 20 -9.32 5.50 4.67
CA ASN A 20 -8.76 4.45 5.52
C ASN A 20 -8.97 3.07 4.90
N LEU A 21 -8.37 2.05 5.51
CA LEU A 21 -8.44 0.67 5.03
C LEU A 21 -9.88 0.10 5.07
N SER A 22 -10.71 0.52 6.03
CA SER A 22 -12.11 0.08 6.13
C SER A 22 -12.95 0.57 4.96
N GLU A 23 -12.88 1.86 4.63
CA GLU A 23 -13.53 2.42 3.43
C GLU A 23 -12.98 1.79 2.14
N PHE A 24 -11.66 1.56 2.10
CA PHE A 24 -11.03 0.91 0.96
C PHE A 24 -11.58 -0.51 0.77
N LYS A 25 -11.65 -1.30 1.85
CA LYS A 25 -12.25 -2.64 1.86
C LYS A 25 -13.68 -2.61 1.36
N GLU A 26 -14.54 -1.78 1.97
CA GLU A 26 -15.96 -1.70 1.61
C GLU A 26 -16.13 -1.42 0.11
N LYS A 27 -15.48 -0.38 -0.41
CA LYS A 27 -15.59 0.01 -1.82
C LYS A 27 -14.96 -0.99 -2.78
N LEU A 28 -13.84 -1.61 -2.40
CA LEU A 28 -13.15 -2.62 -3.20
C LEU A 28 -14.02 -3.87 -3.39
N TYR A 29 -14.66 -4.36 -2.32
CA TYR A 29 -15.59 -5.49 -2.39
C TYR A 29 -16.99 -5.12 -2.90
N ALA A 30 -17.32 -3.82 -2.97
CA ALA A 30 -18.50 -3.36 -3.70
C ALA A 30 -18.25 -3.19 -5.21
N GLY A 31 -17.03 -3.39 -5.70
CA GLY A 31 -16.67 -3.23 -7.11
C GLY A 31 -16.67 -1.77 -7.58
N VAL A 32 -16.42 -0.82 -6.67
CA VAL A 32 -16.35 0.61 -6.99
C VAL A 32 -15.07 0.92 -7.77
N ASP A 33 -15.18 1.69 -8.85
CA ASP A 33 -14.05 2.30 -9.54
C ASP A 33 -13.62 3.57 -8.79
N PHE A 34 -12.42 3.55 -8.21
CA PHE A 34 -11.91 4.67 -7.41
C PHE A 34 -11.29 5.78 -8.29
N VAL A 35 -11.24 5.58 -9.61
CA VAL A 35 -10.76 6.56 -10.59
C VAL A 35 -11.92 7.43 -11.05
N THR A 36 -11.81 8.74 -10.82
CA THR A 36 -12.89 9.72 -11.08
C THR A 36 -12.47 10.78 -12.07
N ASP A 37 -13.43 11.52 -12.64
CA ASP A 37 -13.22 12.57 -13.65
C ASP A 37 -13.44 14.00 -13.12
N ASP A 38 -13.49 14.20 -11.80
CA ASP A 38 -13.55 15.53 -11.18
C ASP A 38 -12.26 16.35 -11.38
N GLU A 39 -12.38 17.66 -11.19
CA GLU A 39 -11.32 18.66 -11.41
C GLU A 39 -10.43 18.93 -10.18
N ALA A 40 -10.37 18.02 -9.20
CA ALA A 40 -9.65 18.27 -7.93
C ALA A 40 -8.11 18.40 -8.03
N ARG A 41 -7.53 18.34 -9.24
CA ARG A 41 -6.10 18.61 -9.48
C ARG A 41 -5.90 19.65 -10.57
N TRP A 42 -6.56 19.50 -11.71
CA TRP A 42 -6.57 20.47 -12.80
C TRP A 42 -7.89 20.38 -13.58
N PRO A 43 -8.23 21.42 -14.38
CA PRO A 43 -9.46 21.43 -15.18
C PRO A 43 -9.54 20.26 -16.18
N ARG A 44 -10.76 19.85 -16.53
CA ARG A 44 -10.99 18.81 -17.55
C ARG A 44 -10.38 19.20 -18.90
N GLY A 45 -9.80 18.22 -19.58
CA GLY A 45 -9.15 18.41 -20.88
C GLY A 45 -7.87 19.26 -20.85
N HIS A 46 -7.36 19.64 -19.67
CA HIS A 46 -6.13 20.42 -19.55
C HIS A 46 -4.96 19.71 -20.26
N LEU A 47 -4.31 20.42 -21.19
CA LEU A 47 -3.22 19.91 -22.04
C LEU A 47 -3.56 18.65 -22.85
N GLY A 48 -4.85 18.34 -23.04
CA GLY A 48 -5.30 17.11 -23.68
C GLY A 48 -4.98 15.84 -22.89
N LEU A 49 -4.83 15.96 -21.56
CA LEU A 49 -4.64 14.83 -20.64
C LEU A 49 -5.94 14.03 -20.45
N PRO A 50 -5.88 12.74 -20.09
CA PRO A 50 -7.06 11.97 -19.72
C PRO A 50 -7.80 12.63 -18.55
N GLU A 51 -9.13 12.63 -18.61
CA GLU A 51 -9.98 13.25 -17.59
C GLU A 51 -10.03 12.42 -16.29
N ARG A 52 -9.78 11.11 -16.38
CA ARG A 52 -9.89 10.17 -15.26
C ARG A 52 -8.56 10.02 -14.52
N MET A 53 -8.60 10.13 -13.19
CA MET A 53 -7.45 9.94 -12.30
C MET A 53 -7.88 9.45 -10.91
N GLY A 54 -7.08 8.57 -10.30
CA GLY A 54 -7.23 8.21 -8.90
C GLY A 54 -6.70 9.34 -8.01
N LYS A 55 -7.55 9.93 -7.17
CA LYS A 55 -7.23 11.12 -6.36
C LYS A 55 -7.53 10.87 -4.89
N ILE A 56 -6.54 11.13 -4.03
CA ILE A 56 -6.78 11.31 -2.59
C ILE A 56 -7.74 12.48 -2.41
N ARG A 57 -8.78 12.29 -1.60
CA ARG A 57 -9.91 13.22 -1.45
C ARG A 57 -9.46 14.58 -0.93
N ASP A 58 -8.75 14.59 0.19
CA ASP A 58 -8.26 15.81 0.82
C ASP A 58 -6.74 15.73 1.05
N LEU A 59 -6.03 16.75 0.58
CA LEU A 59 -4.59 16.93 0.76
C LEU A 59 -4.25 18.12 1.67
N SER A 60 -5.28 18.80 2.21
CA SER A 60 -5.15 20.01 3.01
C SER A 60 -5.07 19.72 4.51
N VAL A 61 -5.71 18.63 4.96
CA VAL A 61 -5.78 18.25 6.38
C VAL A 61 -4.45 17.69 6.92
N PHE A 62 -4.13 18.03 8.16
CA PHE A 62 -2.99 17.51 8.92
C PHE A 62 -3.07 17.93 10.41
N ASP A 63 -2.98 17.00 11.37
CA ASP A 63 -2.89 17.35 12.81
C ASP A 63 -1.47 17.83 13.19
N ALA A 64 -1.15 19.06 12.76
CA ALA A 64 0.16 19.66 12.98
C ALA A 64 0.55 19.76 14.47
N GLN A 65 -0.43 20.00 15.36
CA GLN A 65 -0.17 20.11 16.79
C GLN A 65 0.27 18.78 17.38
N PHE A 66 -0.37 17.67 16.99
CA PHE A 66 0.00 16.34 17.46
C PHE A 66 1.44 15.97 17.10
N PHE A 67 1.87 16.29 15.88
CA PHE A 67 3.24 16.05 15.42
C PHE A 67 4.24 17.14 15.81
N GLY A 68 3.84 18.13 16.63
CA GLY A 68 4.73 19.20 17.09
C GLY A 68 5.23 20.11 15.96
N VAL A 69 4.48 20.23 14.87
CA VAL A 69 4.83 21.05 13.71
C VAL A 69 4.20 22.44 13.83
N HIS A 70 5.03 23.48 13.77
CA HIS A 70 4.54 24.86 13.81
C HIS A 70 3.68 25.17 12.56
N PRO A 71 2.56 25.93 12.65
CA PRO A 71 1.66 26.19 11.52
C PRO A 71 2.35 26.70 10.25
N LYS A 72 3.29 27.63 10.38
CA LYS A 72 4.10 28.13 9.23
C LYS A 72 4.86 27.00 8.52
N GLN A 73 5.39 26.04 9.27
CA GLN A 73 6.09 24.89 8.70
C GLN A 73 5.09 23.92 8.06
N ALA A 74 3.95 23.66 8.71
CA ALA A 74 2.92 22.77 8.20
C ALA A 74 2.40 23.21 6.82
N HIS A 75 2.23 24.51 6.59
CA HIS A 75 1.84 25.06 5.27
C HIS A 75 2.89 24.85 4.18
N GLN A 76 4.16 24.69 4.54
CA GLN A 76 5.26 24.46 3.62
C GLN A 76 5.61 22.96 3.49
N MET A 77 4.84 22.07 4.12
CA MET A 77 5.06 20.63 4.02
C MET A 77 4.34 20.02 2.84
N ASP A 78 5.07 19.21 2.08
CA ASP A 78 4.52 18.35 1.03
C ASP A 78 3.36 17.53 1.61
N PRO A 79 2.17 17.51 0.96
CA PRO A 79 1.03 16.73 1.42
C PRO A 79 1.38 15.26 1.68
N GLN A 80 2.30 14.68 0.91
CA GLN A 80 2.74 13.31 1.11
C GLN A 80 3.42 13.11 2.46
N MET A 81 4.26 14.05 2.91
CA MET A 81 4.89 13.96 4.24
C MET A 81 3.87 14.07 5.36
N ARG A 82 2.86 14.93 5.20
CA ARG A 82 1.78 15.10 6.18
C ARG A 82 0.97 13.81 6.32
N LEU A 83 0.58 13.22 5.19
CA LEU A 83 -0.12 11.94 5.18
C LEU A 83 0.75 10.78 5.70
N LEU A 84 2.03 10.72 5.34
CA LEU A 84 2.95 9.68 5.83
C LEU A 84 3.15 9.70 7.34
N LEU A 85 3.14 10.88 7.97
CA LEU A 85 3.22 10.99 9.43
C LEU A 85 1.98 10.39 10.11
N GLU A 86 0.79 10.73 9.60
CA GLU A 86 -0.49 10.18 10.09
C GLU A 86 -0.59 8.67 9.86
N THR A 87 -0.31 8.20 8.65
CA THR A 87 -0.41 6.77 8.34
C THR A 87 0.67 5.94 9.02
N ALA A 88 1.86 6.50 9.30
CA ALA A 88 2.87 5.84 10.13
C ALA A 88 2.38 5.67 11.58
N TYR A 89 1.77 6.71 12.18
CA TYR A 89 1.16 6.59 13.50
C TYR A 89 0.09 5.50 13.51
N GLU A 90 -0.83 5.55 12.54
CA GLU A 90 -1.94 4.60 12.40
C GLU A 90 -1.45 3.16 12.22
N ALA A 91 -0.43 2.93 11.39
CA ALA A 91 0.14 1.60 11.18
C ALA A 91 0.82 1.05 12.44
N ILE A 92 1.46 1.91 13.25
CA ILE A 92 2.06 1.49 14.52
C ILE A 92 0.96 1.08 15.51
N VAL A 93 -0.08 1.89 15.69
CA VAL A 93 -1.17 1.54 16.62
C VAL A 93 -2.01 0.35 16.13
N ASP A 94 -2.17 0.18 14.82
CA ASP A 94 -2.80 -0.99 14.21
C ASP A 94 -2.04 -2.28 14.53
N SER A 95 -0.71 -2.20 14.67
CA SER A 95 0.11 -3.32 15.13
C SER A 95 -0.01 -3.67 16.61
N GLY A 96 -0.83 -2.92 17.37
CA GLY A 96 -1.02 -3.10 18.81
C GLY A 96 0.10 -2.52 19.67
N TYR A 97 1.08 -1.83 19.07
CA TYR A 97 2.15 -1.14 19.80
C TYR A 97 1.76 0.29 20.12
N ASP A 98 2.08 0.73 21.34
CA ASP A 98 2.10 2.15 21.68
C ASP A 98 3.36 2.80 21.08
N PRO A 99 3.24 3.81 20.19
CA PRO A 99 4.39 4.49 19.61
C PRO A 99 5.37 5.04 20.66
N ALA A 100 4.90 5.40 21.86
CA ALA A 100 5.77 5.86 22.94
C ALA A 100 6.77 4.79 23.40
N THR A 101 6.41 3.51 23.32
CA THR A 101 7.28 2.37 23.68
C THR A 101 8.35 2.08 22.62
N LEU A 102 8.23 2.67 21.44
CA LEU A 102 9.18 2.53 20.33
C LEU A 102 10.19 3.69 20.25
N ARG A 103 10.06 4.71 21.10
CA ARG A 103 10.99 5.84 21.14
C ARG A 103 12.38 5.40 21.61
N GLY A 104 13.42 5.92 20.97
CA GLY A 104 14.83 5.60 21.19
C GLY A 104 15.26 4.20 20.73
N ARG A 105 14.35 3.42 20.14
CA ARG A 105 14.59 2.05 19.67
C ARG A 105 15.17 2.03 18.27
N LYS A 106 15.78 0.90 17.89
CA LYS A 106 16.34 0.71 16.54
C LYS A 106 15.23 0.35 15.56
N VAL A 107 14.30 1.26 15.34
CA VAL A 107 13.26 1.14 14.33
C VAL A 107 13.75 1.78 13.03
N GLY A 108 13.79 1.03 11.94
CA GLY A 108 14.14 1.55 10.62
C GLY A 108 12.95 2.22 9.94
N VAL A 109 13.20 3.18 9.05
CA VAL A 109 12.20 3.86 8.24
C VAL A 109 12.64 3.85 6.78
N PHE A 110 11.85 3.21 5.93
CA PHE A 110 12.12 3.05 4.51
C PHE A 110 10.94 3.56 3.70
N VAL A 111 11.13 4.65 2.96
CA VAL A 111 10.03 5.32 2.24
C VAL A 111 10.28 5.33 0.74
N GLY A 112 9.37 4.73 -0.02
CA GLY A 112 9.31 4.90 -1.47
C GLY A 112 8.65 6.23 -1.83
N CYS A 113 9.38 7.16 -2.44
CA CYS A 113 8.82 8.48 -2.81
C CYS A 113 9.14 8.81 -4.26
N SER A 114 8.16 9.38 -4.97
CA SER A 114 8.34 9.89 -6.34
C SER A 114 8.65 11.39 -6.30
N ASP A 115 8.42 12.06 -7.43
CA ASP A 115 8.52 13.50 -7.63
C ASP A 115 8.04 14.31 -6.43
N ALA A 116 8.83 15.32 -6.07
CA ALA A 116 8.49 16.29 -5.05
C ALA A 116 7.89 17.51 -5.75
N ASP A 117 6.68 17.38 -6.30
CA ASP A 117 5.98 18.48 -6.99
C ASP A 117 5.90 19.74 -6.09
N SER A 118 5.64 19.53 -4.80
CA SER A 118 5.63 20.61 -3.81
C SER A 118 7.00 21.26 -3.67
N HIS A 119 8.10 20.50 -3.77
CA HIS A 119 9.45 21.05 -3.69
C HIS A 119 9.71 22.03 -4.83
N GLU A 120 9.35 21.64 -6.05
CA GLU A 120 9.45 22.55 -7.19
C GLU A 120 8.59 23.79 -6.97
N ALA A 121 7.31 23.63 -6.65
CA ALA A 121 6.39 24.74 -6.42
C ALA A 121 6.88 25.74 -5.36
N LEU A 122 7.47 25.25 -4.28
CA LEU A 122 8.00 26.05 -3.17
C LEU A 122 9.36 26.71 -3.48
N CYS A 123 10.08 26.22 -4.49
CA CYS A 123 11.41 26.70 -4.85
C CYS A 123 11.46 27.49 -6.18
N LEU A 124 10.34 27.63 -6.89
CA LEU A 124 10.27 28.36 -8.17
C LEU A 124 10.47 29.88 -8.02
N ASP A 125 9.93 30.48 -6.96
CA ASP A 125 9.98 31.93 -6.73
C ASP A 125 11.04 32.25 -5.67
N THR A 126 12.22 32.70 -6.11
CA THR A 126 13.39 32.94 -5.24
C THR A 126 13.12 33.93 -4.11
N ASP A 127 12.19 34.87 -4.30
CA ASP A 127 11.85 35.87 -3.28
C ASP A 127 10.95 35.27 -2.17
N LYS A 128 10.32 34.13 -2.44
CA LYS A 128 9.43 33.41 -1.50
C LYS A 128 10.05 32.17 -0.89
N VAL A 129 11.25 31.78 -1.31
CA VAL A 129 11.96 30.64 -0.73
C VAL A 129 12.25 30.92 0.74
N ASP A 130 11.70 30.07 1.62
CA ASP A 130 12.07 30.01 3.02
C ASP A 130 12.71 28.66 3.36
N GLY A 131 13.44 28.62 4.49
CA GLY A 131 14.08 27.39 4.95
C GLY A 131 13.09 26.28 5.31
N TYR A 132 11.82 26.62 5.60
CA TYR A 132 10.79 25.64 5.94
C TYR A 132 10.31 24.88 4.71
N GLY A 133 10.25 25.52 3.53
CA GLY A 133 9.94 24.86 2.25
C GLY A 133 10.95 23.77 1.92
N LEU A 134 12.25 24.04 2.11
CA LEU A 134 13.29 23.01 1.94
C LEU A 134 13.10 21.85 2.94
N LEU A 135 12.86 22.16 4.21
CA LEU A 135 12.60 21.16 5.25
C LEU A 135 11.26 20.43 5.08
N GLY A 136 10.32 21.01 4.35
CA GLY A 136 8.97 20.47 4.18
C GLY A 136 8.80 19.63 2.93
N SER A 137 9.76 19.65 2.00
CA SER A 137 9.59 19.05 0.67
C SER A 137 10.78 18.24 0.13
N SER A 138 11.95 18.33 0.78
CA SER A 138 13.13 17.53 0.37
C SER A 138 12.87 16.01 0.48
N ARG A 139 13.28 15.25 -0.54
CA ARG A 139 13.08 13.79 -0.62
C ARG A 139 13.60 13.01 0.59
N ALA A 140 14.76 13.41 1.12
CA ALA A 140 15.33 12.78 2.30
C ALA A 140 14.44 12.92 3.55
N LEU A 141 13.58 13.94 3.59
CA LEU A 141 12.75 14.24 4.75
C LEU A 141 11.45 13.45 4.79
N PHE A 142 11.09 12.72 3.73
CA PHE A 142 9.96 11.78 3.76
C PHE A 142 10.17 10.67 4.80
N SER A 143 11.36 10.08 4.85
CA SER A 143 11.73 9.10 5.89
C SER A 143 12.20 9.79 7.17
N ASN A 144 13.08 10.80 7.06
CA ASN A 144 13.70 11.41 8.26
C ASN A 144 12.69 12.11 9.18
N ARG A 145 11.59 12.65 8.66
CA ARG A 145 10.56 13.27 9.53
C ARG A 145 9.78 12.23 10.33
N ILE A 146 9.55 11.04 9.78
CA ILE A 146 8.95 9.93 10.53
C ILE A 146 9.92 9.53 11.65
N SER A 147 11.19 9.28 11.30
CA SER A 147 12.23 8.94 12.29
C SER A 147 12.33 10.00 13.39
N TYR A 148 12.27 11.28 13.03
CA TYR A 148 12.31 12.40 13.98
C TYR A 148 11.05 12.46 14.87
N ALA A 149 9.86 12.37 14.28
CA ALA A 149 8.60 12.49 15.01
C ALA A 149 8.42 11.37 16.05
N PHE A 150 8.81 10.15 15.68
CA PHE A 150 8.68 8.96 16.53
C PHE A 150 9.95 8.60 17.32
N ASP A 151 11.03 9.37 17.16
CA ASP A 151 12.30 9.18 17.87
C ASP A 151 12.94 7.81 17.58
N PHE A 152 12.99 7.44 16.31
CA PHE A 152 13.55 6.17 15.85
C PHE A 152 15.04 6.28 15.50
N PHE A 153 15.84 5.33 15.99
CA PHE A 153 17.31 5.33 15.84
C PHE A 153 17.83 4.28 14.84
N GLY A 154 16.96 3.64 14.07
CA GLY A 154 17.36 2.75 12.98
C GLY A 154 17.70 3.50 11.68
N PRO A 155 17.98 2.76 10.59
CA PRO A 155 18.20 3.37 9.27
C PRO A 155 17.00 4.22 8.83
N SER A 156 17.24 5.38 8.22
CA SER A 156 16.20 6.27 7.69
C SER A 156 16.50 6.58 6.24
N VAL A 157 15.75 5.97 5.32
CA VAL A 157 16.07 5.93 3.89
C VAL A 157 14.84 6.27 3.06
N SER A 158 14.99 7.23 2.16
CA SER A 158 14.05 7.46 1.07
C SER A 158 14.62 6.85 -0.22
N VAL A 159 13.81 6.09 -0.95
CA VAL A 159 14.22 5.36 -2.16
C VAL A 159 13.29 5.68 -3.34
N ASP A 160 13.88 5.78 -4.52
CA ASP A 160 13.17 5.97 -5.79
C ASP A 160 13.68 4.96 -6.82
N THR A 161 12.86 3.96 -7.10
CA THR A 161 13.00 3.01 -8.20
C THR A 161 11.78 3.06 -9.12
N ALA A 162 11.17 4.24 -9.27
CA ALA A 162 9.89 4.44 -9.96
C ALA A 162 8.79 3.53 -9.35
N CYS A 163 7.98 2.85 -10.18
CA CYS A 163 6.83 2.08 -9.72
C CYS A 163 7.12 1.00 -8.67
N SER A 164 8.35 0.50 -8.59
CA SER A 164 8.75 -0.53 -7.63
C SER A 164 9.19 0.00 -6.26
N SER A 165 9.18 1.31 -6.03
CA SER A 165 9.78 1.95 -4.84
C SER A 165 9.25 1.41 -3.51
N THR A 166 7.93 1.21 -3.37
CA THR A 166 7.36 0.58 -2.15
C THR A 166 7.99 -0.79 -1.87
N MET A 167 8.13 -1.63 -2.91
CA MET A 167 8.65 -2.99 -2.76
C MET A 167 10.17 -3.01 -2.57
N THR A 168 10.89 -2.07 -3.18
CA THR A 168 12.31 -1.86 -2.92
C THR A 168 12.53 -1.43 -1.48
N ALA A 169 11.73 -0.49 -0.96
CA ALA A 169 11.76 -0.06 0.44
C ALA A 169 11.46 -1.23 1.38
N LEU A 170 10.44 -2.04 1.08
CA LEU A 170 10.11 -3.24 1.84
C LEU A 170 11.27 -4.25 1.86
N ASN A 171 11.90 -4.51 0.70
CA ASN A 171 13.07 -5.38 0.64
C ASN A 171 14.22 -4.83 1.49
N GLN A 172 14.53 -3.53 1.40
CA GLN A 172 15.57 -2.91 2.22
C GLN A 172 15.27 -3.04 3.72
N ALA A 173 14.02 -2.85 4.14
CA ALA A 173 13.58 -3.07 5.51
C ALA A 173 13.78 -4.53 5.96
N VAL A 174 13.37 -5.49 5.13
CA VAL A 174 13.56 -6.93 5.39
C VAL A 174 15.05 -7.27 5.53
N GLN A 175 15.92 -6.72 4.67
CA GLN A 175 17.35 -6.94 4.80
C GLN A 175 17.92 -6.30 6.06
N ALA A 176 17.48 -5.08 6.43
CA ALA A 176 17.91 -4.40 7.65
C ALA A 176 17.51 -5.16 8.93
N LEU A 177 16.30 -5.73 8.95
CA LEU A 177 15.84 -6.63 10.02
C LEU A 177 16.71 -7.89 10.08
N ARG A 178 16.88 -8.59 8.94
CA ARG A 178 17.66 -9.85 8.87
C ARG A 178 19.13 -9.69 9.29
N CYS A 179 19.74 -8.53 9.05
CA CYS A 179 21.12 -8.27 9.45
C CYS A 179 21.25 -7.59 10.82
N GLY A 180 20.15 -7.40 11.56
CA GLY A 180 20.15 -6.82 12.91
C GLY A 180 20.46 -5.31 12.95
N GLN A 181 20.31 -4.59 11.83
CA GLN A 181 20.42 -3.13 11.80
C GLN A 181 19.24 -2.44 12.48
N CYS A 182 18.06 -3.07 12.45
CA CYS A 182 16.88 -2.64 13.16
C CYS A 182 16.11 -3.84 13.73
N GLU A 183 15.28 -3.60 14.74
CA GLU A 183 14.43 -4.61 15.40
C GLU A 183 12.96 -4.53 14.94
N ALA A 184 12.58 -3.40 14.36
CA ALA A 184 11.31 -3.18 13.69
C ALA A 184 11.55 -2.21 12.52
N ALA A 185 10.62 -2.12 11.58
CA ALA A 185 10.72 -1.18 10.47
C ALA A 185 9.35 -0.62 10.07
N VAL A 186 9.31 0.69 9.81
CA VAL A 186 8.21 1.34 9.11
C VAL A 186 8.56 1.39 7.63
N VAL A 187 7.69 0.83 6.80
CA VAL A 187 7.77 0.91 5.34
C VAL A 187 6.63 1.77 4.85
N GLY A 188 6.94 2.85 4.15
CA GLY A 188 5.94 3.78 3.63
C GLY A 188 6.14 4.07 2.15
N ALA A 189 5.14 4.66 1.52
CA ALA A 189 5.30 5.29 0.22
C ALA A 189 4.25 6.38 -0.01
N GLY A 190 4.63 7.39 -0.79
CA GLY A 190 3.75 8.47 -1.20
C GLY A 190 3.83 8.68 -2.71
N ALA A 191 2.67 8.93 -3.32
CA ALA A 191 2.56 9.39 -4.70
C ALA A 191 1.37 10.35 -4.80
N VAL A 192 1.64 11.62 -5.07
CA VAL A 192 0.62 12.64 -5.30
C VAL A 192 1.02 13.44 -6.53
N SER A 193 0.12 13.52 -7.52
CA SER A 193 0.29 14.39 -8.68
C SER A 193 -0.33 15.75 -8.38
N LEU A 194 0.48 16.80 -8.35
CA LEU A 194 0.06 18.19 -8.16
C LEU A 194 0.26 19.02 -9.43
N LYS A 195 1.23 18.66 -10.28
CA LYS A 195 1.48 19.36 -11.56
C LYS A 195 1.08 18.49 -12.77
N PRO A 196 0.50 19.10 -13.82
CA PRO A 196 0.07 18.36 -15.02
C PRO A 196 1.24 17.97 -15.94
N THR A 197 2.43 18.55 -15.76
CA THR A 197 3.58 18.33 -16.65
C THR A 197 4.13 16.91 -16.57
N THR A 198 4.10 16.28 -15.39
CA THR A 198 4.49 14.87 -15.23
C THR A 198 3.54 13.96 -16.01
N ALA A 199 2.22 14.16 -15.88
CA ALA A 199 1.22 13.44 -16.67
C ALA A 199 1.41 13.66 -18.18
N LEU A 200 1.71 14.89 -18.61
CA LEU A 200 2.03 15.18 -20.01
C LEU A 200 3.27 14.44 -20.51
N GLY A 201 4.30 14.30 -19.65
CA GLY A 201 5.47 13.47 -19.91
C GLY A 201 5.09 12.02 -20.20
N TYR A 202 4.31 11.39 -19.32
CA TYR A 202 3.83 10.02 -19.52
C TYR A 202 2.95 9.87 -20.76
N GLN A 203 2.10 10.86 -21.06
CA GLN A 203 1.28 10.85 -22.28
C GLN A 203 2.15 10.85 -23.54
N ARG A 204 3.19 11.68 -23.57
CA ARG A 204 4.13 11.76 -24.72
C ARG A 204 4.97 10.50 -24.88
N LEU A 205 5.20 9.76 -23.79
CA LEU A 205 5.81 8.42 -23.81
C LEU A 205 4.82 7.31 -24.23
N GLY A 206 3.52 7.63 -24.38
CA GLY A 206 2.48 6.64 -24.70
C GLY A 206 2.13 5.71 -23.54
N MET A 207 2.45 6.11 -22.30
CA MET A 207 2.23 5.31 -21.08
C MET A 207 0.85 5.54 -20.44
N LEU A 208 0.18 6.66 -20.75
CA LEU A 208 -1.18 6.92 -20.25
C LEU A 208 -2.24 6.32 -21.17
N SER A 209 -3.23 5.63 -20.59
CA SER A 209 -4.41 5.21 -21.34
C SER A 209 -5.23 6.44 -21.75
N PRO A 210 -5.68 6.56 -23.02
CA PRO A 210 -6.53 7.67 -23.45
C PRO A 210 -7.84 7.79 -22.66
N ASP A 211 -8.35 6.69 -22.11
CA ASP A 211 -9.54 6.67 -21.27
C ASP A 211 -9.26 6.70 -19.76
N GLY A 212 -7.99 6.89 -19.36
CA GLY A 212 -7.55 6.99 -17.97
C GLY A 212 -7.81 5.75 -17.11
N ARG A 213 -7.96 4.56 -17.71
CA ARG A 213 -8.16 3.29 -17.00
C ARG A 213 -6.98 2.33 -17.16
N CYS A 214 -6.64 1.63 -16.08
CA CYS A 214 -5.73 0.48 -16.14
C CYS A 214 -6.53 -0.77 -16.55
N LYS A 215 -6.46 -1.15 -17.82
CA LYS A 215 -7.11 -2.36 -18.34
C LYS A 215 -6.17 -3.56 -18.25
N ALA A 216 -5.81 -3.92 -17.01
CA ALA A 216 -4.87 -5.00 -16.76
C ALA A 216 -5.31 -6.28 -17.48
N PHE A 217 -4.41 -6.84 -18.28
CA PHE A 217 -4.53 -8.06 -19.09
C PHE A 217 -5.45 -7.92 -20.32
N ASP A 218 -5.77 -6.69 -20.73
CA ASP A 218 -6.46 -6.33 -21.97
C ASP A 218 -5.45 -5.98 -23.09
N TYR A 219 -5.92 -5.79 -24.32
CA TYR A 219 -5.08 -5.72 -25.52
C TYR A 219 -4.53 -4.31 -25.84
N ARG A 220 -4.41 -3.35 -24.89
CA ARG A 220 -4.09 -1.92 -25.20
C ARG A 220 -2.97 -1.20 -24.38
N GLY A 221 -1.71 -1.08 -24.86
CA GLY A 221 -0.65 -0.14 -24.35
C GLY A 221 0.82 -0.46 -24.74
N ILE A 222 1.82 0.42 -24.52
CA ILE A 222 3.24 0.21 -24.92
C ILE A 222 4.22 0.72 -23.84
N THR A 223 5.18 -0.15 -23.45
CA THR A 223 6.61 0.07 -23.10
C THR A 223 7.23 -1.31 -22.89
N TYR A 224 8.57 -1.48 -22.97
CA TYR A 224 9.22 -2.80 -23.07
C TYR A 224 9.88 -3.24 -21.75
N PRO A 225 9.18 -3.97 -20.87
CA PRO A 225 9.82 -4.71 -19.79
C PRO A 225 10.60 -5.93 -20.32
N SER A 226 11.39 -6.58 -19.46
CA SER A 226 12.13 -7.80 -19.80
C SER A 226 11.48 -9.02 -19.14
N ALA A 227 10.73 -9.81 -19.91
CA ALA A 227 10.13 -11.06 -19.43
C ALA A 227 11.19 -12.02 -18.86
N LYS A 228 12.40 -12.07 -19.46
CA LYS A 228 13.50 -12.91 -18.98
C LYS A 228 14.00 -12.47 -17.60
N ALA A 229 14.14 -11.16 -17.38
CA ALA A 229 14.57 -10.64 -16.08
C ALA A 229 13.51 -10.88 -14.99
N GLN A 230 12.23 -10.70 -15.33
CA GLN A 230 11.11 -11.01 -14.42
C GLN A 230 11.07 -12.50 -14.11
N GLU A 231 11.18 -13.38 -15.12
CA GLU A 231 11.24 -14.83 -14.92
C GLU A 231 12.39 -15.23 -13.99
N GLN A 232 13.59 -14.72 -14.23
CA GLN A 232 14.76 -15.02 -13.40
C GLN A 232 14.56 -14.55 -11.96
N LEU A 233 14.08 -13.31 -11.76
CA LEU A 233 13.76 -12.77 -10.43
C LEU A 233 12.78 -13.66 -9.66
N LEU A 234 11.70 -14.10 -10.32
CA LEU A 234 10.71 -14.99 -9.73
C LEU A 234 11.35 -16.34 -9.35
N ARG A 235 12.15 -16.96 -10.24
CA ARG A 235 12.84 -18.22 -9.91
C ARG A 235 13.79 -18.08 -8.73
N ASP A 236 14.58 -17.01 -8.71
CA ASP A 236 15.58 -16.77 -7.67
C ASP A 236 14.92 -16.61 -6.31
N ILE A 237 13.85 -15.82 -6.21
CA ILE A 237 13.16 -15.57 -4.94
C ILE A 237 12.53 -16.85 -4.37
N TYR A 238 11.86 -17.66 -5.19
CA TYR A 238 11.27 -18.91 -4.69
C TYR A 238 12.33 -19.94 -4.29
N THR A 239 13.47 -19.94 -5.00
CA THR A 239 14.63 -20.78 -4.66
C THR A 239 15.26 -20.33 -3.34
N GLU A 240 15.51 -19.02 -3.17
CA GLU A 240 16.09 -18.46 -1.94
C GLU A 240 15.15 -18.61 -0.74
N ALA A 241 13.85 -18.43 -0.93
CA ALA A 241 12.83 -18.62 0.09
C ALA A 241 12.55 -20.10 0.40
N ASN A 242 13.06 -21.03 -0.42
CA ASN A 242 12.76 -22.46 -0.34
C ASN A 242 11.24 -22.74 -0.33
N VAL A 243 10.50 -22.00 -1.16
CA VAL A 243 9.05 -22.14 -1.32
C VAL A 243 8.77 -22.84 -2.64
N ASP A 244 8.04 -23.95 -2.59
CA ASP A 244 7.57 -24.63 -3.80
C ASP A 244 6.64 -23.70 -4.60
N PRO A 245 6.98 -23.33 -5.85
CA PRO A 245 6.15 -22.46 -6.70
C PRO A 245 4.72 -22.95 -6.88
N ARG A 246 4.47 -24.26 -6.72
CA ARG A 246 3.12 -24.87 -6.82
C ARG A 246 2.22 -24.54 -5.64
N LYS A 247 2.78 -24.13 -4.49
CA LYS A 247 2.01 -23.68 -3.32
C LYS A 247 1.41 -22.29 -3.49
N LEU A 248 1.93 -21.50 -4.42
CA LEU A 248 1.45 -20.17 -4.70
C LEU A 248 0.01 -20.21 -5.22
N VAL A 249 -0.95 -19.61 -4.52
CA VAL A 249 -2.38 -19.70 -4.91
C VAL A 249 -2.90 -18.46 -5.62
N TYR A 250 -2.22 -17.33 -5.44
CA TYR A 250 -2.59 -16.04 -6.02
C TYR A 250 -1.35 -15.22 -6.34
N VAL A 251 -1.35 -14.53 -7.47
CA VAL A 251 -0.40 -13.46 -7.79
C VAL A 251 -1.14 -12.16 -7.98
N GLU A 252 -0.82 -11.18 -7.13
CA GLU A 252 -1.11 -9.77 -7.36
C GLU A 252 -0.05 -9.22 -8.32
N ALA A 253 -0.39 -9.18 -9.60
CA ALA A 253 0.52 -8.79 -10.66
C ALA A 253 0.76 -7.27 -10.67
N HIS A 254 1.82 -6.85 -11.35
CA HIS A 254 2.08 -5.44 -11.59
C HIS A 254 0.95 -4.85 -12.46
N GLY A 255 0.55 -5.55 -13.53
CA GLY A 255 -0.74 -5.42 -14.20
C GLY A 255 -1.16 -3.98 -14.51
N THR A 256 -0.38 -3.30 -15.36
CA THR A 256 -0.61 -1.88 -15.68
C THR A 256 -1.66 -1.66 -16.77
N GLY A 257 -2.03 -2.72 -17.50
CA GLY A 257 -2.92 -2.61 -18.64
C GLY A 257 -2.20 -2.26 -19.94
N THR A 258 -0.90 -2.51 -20.04
CA THR A 258 -0.13 -2.22 -21.26
C THR A 258 -0.06 -3.46 -22.16
N LYS A 259 -0.21 -3.33 -23.50
CA LYS A 259 -0.16 -4.50 -24.45
C LYS A 259 1.10 -5.31 -24.20
N ALA A 260 2.25 -4.63 -24.24
CA ALA A 260 3.53 -5.31 -24.16
C ALA A 260 3.79 -5.79 -22.73
N GLY A 261 3.54 -4.94 -21.72
CA GLY A 261 3.88 -5.27 -20.33
C GLY A 261 3.08 -6.44 -19.77
N ASP A 262 1.78 -6.48 -20.02
CA ASP A 262 0.93 -7.54 -19.49
C ASP A 262 1.23 -8.90 -20.15
N ILE A 263 1.53 -8.94 -21.46
CA ILE A 263 1.95 -10.17 -22.14
C ILE A 263 3.25 -10.69 -21.52
N LEU A 264 4.26 -9.82 -21.40
CA LEU A 264 5.59 -10.19 -20.90
C LEU A 264 5.57 -10.62 -19.42
N GLU A 265 4.78 -9.94 -18.59
CA GLU A 265 4.58 -10.32 -17.18
C GLU A 265 3.88 -11.68 -17.08
N MET A 266 2.82 -11.91 -17.85
CA MET A 266 2.07 -13.16 -17.81
C MET A 266 2.86 -14.34 -18.36
N GLU A 267 3.71 -14.12 -19.38
CA GLU A 267 4.67 -15.11 -19.84
C GLU A 267 5.65 -15.52 -18.72
N ALA A 268 6.19 -14.55 -17.98
CA ALA A 268 7.10 -14.83 -16.86
C ALA A 268 6.38 -15.60 -15.75
N ILE A 269 5.17 -15.18 -15.36
CA ILE A 269 4.33 -15.87 -14.36
C ILE A 269 4.05 -17.31 -14.80
N ALA A 270 3.60 -17.53 -16.03
CA ALA A 270 3.26 -18.86 -16.53
C ALA A 270 4.48 -19.80 -16.54
N LYS A 271 5.64 -19.32 -16.98
CA LYS A 271 6.88 -20.13 -17.03
C LYS A 271 7.38 -20.58 -15.66
N VAL A 272 7.11 -19.81 -14.61
CA VAL A 272 7.56 -20.12 -13.24
C VAL A 272 6.51 -20.91 -12.48
N PHE A 273 5.23 -20.51 -12.57
CA PHE A 273 4.19 -21.00 -11.67
C PHE A 273 3.18 -21.95 -12.31
N CYS A 274 3.12 -22.05 -13.64
CA CYS A 274 2.17 -22.90 -14.36
C CYS A 274 2.84 -24.12 -14.99
N GLN A 275 3.93 -24.60 -14.39
CA GLN A 275 4.61 -25.83 -14.82
C GLN A 275 3.77 -27.09 -14.50
N SER A 276 4.15 -28.23 -15.07
CA SER A 276 3.43 -29.50 -14.90
C SER A 276 3.30 -29.91 -13.42
N GLY A 277 2.15 -30.50 -13.05
CA GLY A 277 1.87 -30.97 -11.69
C GLY A 277 1.09 -29.98 -10.82
N ARG A 278 0.62 -28.85 -11.38
CA ARG A 278 -0.33 -27.96 -10.71
C ARG A 278 -1.76 -28.45 -10.92
N GLU A 279 -2.54 -28.59 -9.85
CA GLU A 279 -3.90 -29.14 -9.89
C GLU A 279 -4.98 -28.12 -10.25
N ARG A 280 -4.71 -26.83 -10.01
CA ARG A 280 -5.69 -25.74 -10.19
C ARG A 280 -5.05 -24.57 -10.93
N PRO A 281 -5.80 -23.83 -11.76
CA PRO A 281 -5.32 -22.60 -12.39
C PRO A 281 -4.72 -21.65 -11.35
N LEU A 282 -3.63 -20.96 -11.70
CA LEU A 282 -3.13 -19.86 -10.88
C LEU A 282 -4.07 -18.68 -10.98
N LYS A 283 -4.51 -18.14 -9.84
CA LYS A 283 -5.30 -16.91 -9.82
C LYS A 283 -4.37 -15.71 -9.98
N VAL A 284 -4.73 -14.79 -10.88
CA VAL A 284 -4.00 -13.54 -11.08
C VAL A 284 -4.97 -12.37 -11.02
N GLY A 285 -4.57 -11.30 -10.32
CA GLY A 285 -5.34 -10.07 -10.21
C GLY A 285 -4.42 -8.85 -10.24
N ALA A 286 -5.03 -7.67 -10.33
CA ALA A 286 -4.32 -6.39 -10.35
C ALA A 286 -5.24 -5.28 -9.81
N VAL A 287 -4.97 -4.82 -8.59
CA VAL A 287 -5.69 -3.74 -7.90
C VAL A 287 -5.67 -2.42 -8.68
N LYS A 288 -4.69 -2.24 -9.58
CA LYS A 288 -4.61 -1.05 -10.43
C LYS A 288 -5.84 -0.87 -11.30
N SER A 289 -6.55 -1.96 -11.63
CA SER A 289 -7.85 -1.88 -12.30
C SER A 289 -8.92 -1.16 -11.46
N ASN A 290 -8.82 -1.22 -10.12
CA ASN A 290 -9.75 -0.57 -9.20
C ASN A 290 -9.32 0.86 -8.87
N VAL A 291 -8.03 1.11 -8.63
CA VAL A 291 -7.53 2.38 -8.06
C VAL A 291 -6.68 3.24 -9.00
N GLY A 292 -6.40 2.75 -10.20
CA GLY A 292 -5.38 3.32 -11.08
C GLY A 292 -3.95 3.00 -10.62
N HIS A 293 -2.96 3.56 -11.31
CA HIS A 293 -1.55 3.31 -11.00
C HIS A 293 -0.99 4.37 -10.04
N GLY A 294 -0.87 4.04 -8.75
CA GLY A 294 -0.27 4.92 -7.73
C GLY A 294 1.27 5.02 -7.76
N GLU A 295 1.89 4.98 -8.94
CA GLU A 295 3.35 5.07 -9.15
C GLU A 295 4.22 4.37 -8.08
N THR A 296 5.05 5.12 -7.34
CA THR A 296 5.93 4.66 -6.25
C THR A 296 5.18 4.01 -5.10
N ALA A 297 3.94 4.45 -4.84
CA ALA A 297 3.00 3.90 -3.86
C ALA A 297 2.16 2.73 -4.40
N SER A 298 2.34 2.31 -5.66
CA SER A 298 1.52 1.25 -6.27
C SER A 298 1.65 -0.10 -5.55
N GLY A 299 2.76 -0.34 -4.85
CA GLY A 299 2.92 -1.53 -4.02
C GLY A 299 2.00 -1.54 -2.80
N LEU A 300 1.64 -0.38 -2.24
CA LEU A 300 0.80 -0.30 -1.04
C LEU A 300 -0.64 -0.77 -1.31
N SER A 301 -1.22 -0.42 -2.47
CA SER A 301 -2.57 -0.90 -2.82
C SER A 301 -2.58 -2.41 -3.07
N SER A 302 -1.50 -2.95 -3.65
CA SER A 302 -1.33 -4.40 -3.85
C SER A 302 -1.20 -5.13 -2.51
N ILE A 303 -0.41 -4.61 -1.55
CA ILE A 303 -0.31 -5.15 -0.19
C ILE A 303 -1.66 -5.08 0.51
N ALA A 304 -2.34 -3.93 0.47
CA ALA A 304 -3.64 -3.75 1.11
C ALA A 304 -4.68 -4.77 0.60
N LYS A 305 -4.79 -4.93 -0.73
CA LYS A 305 -5.69 -5.93 -1.33
C LYS A 305 -5.35 -7.34 -0.87
N VAL A 306 -4.06 -7.70 -0.80
CA VAL A 306 -3.62 -9.04 -0.37
C VAL A 306 -3.88 -9.28 1.11
N ILE A 307 -3.56 -8.32 2.00
CA ILE A 307 -3.88 -8.41 3.43
C ILE A 307 -5.39 -8.59 3.62
N LEU A 308 -6.21 -7.77 2.97
CA LEU A 308 -7.67 -7.89 3.03
C LEU A 308 -8.16 -9.24 2.48
N ALA A 309 -7.51 -9.78 1.45
CA ALA A 309 -7.85 -11.10 0.93
C ALA A 309 -7.50 -12.24 1.90
N MET A 310 -6.37 -12.11 2.61
CA MET A 310 -5.97 -13.06 3.66
C MET A 310 -6.89 -12.99 4.87
N GLU A 311 -7.29 -11.79 5.30
CA GLU A 311 -8.20 -11.58 6.43
C GLU A 311 -9.63 -12.06 6.15
N THR A 312 -10.12 -11.87 4.92
CA THR A 312 -11.50 -12.21 4.55
C THR A 312 -11.64 -13.58 3.88
N GLY A 313 -10.52 -14.22 3.51
CA GLY A 313 -10.51 -15.42 2.69
C GLY A 313 -11.03 -15.21 1.26
N THR A 314 -11.19 -13.97 0.80
CA THR A 314 -11.77 -13.63 -0.51
C THR A 314 -10.87 -12.65 -1.26
N ILE A 315 -10.52 -12.95 -2.50
CA ILE A 315 -9.77 -12.05 -3.39
C ILE A 315 -10.75 -11.11 -4.07
N ALA A 316 -10.53 -9.80 -3.94
CA ALA A 316 -11.35 -8.80 -4.62
C ALA A 316 -11.20 -8.86 -6.16
N GLY A 317 -12.30 -8.63 -6.87
CA GLY A 317 -12.38 -8.73 -8.33
C GLY A 317 -11.71 -7.56 -9.02
N ASN A 318 -11.03 -7.83 -10.13
CA ASN A 318 -10.54 -6.82 -11.05
C ASN A 318 -11.72 -6.14 -11.76
N LEU A 319 -11.59 -4.84 -12.01
CA LEU A 319 -12.51 -4.11 -12.88
C LEU A 319 -12.02 -4.15 -14.33
N HIS A 320 -12.92 -3.81 -15.26
CA HIS A 320 -12.63 -3.57 -16.67
C HIS A 320 -12.08 -4.78 -17.45
N PHE A 321 -12.18 -5.99 -16.90
CA PHE A 321 -11.83 -7.23 -17.59
C PHE A 321 -13.09 -7.80 -18.26
N GLU A 322 -13.19 -7.62 -19.58
CA GLU A 322 -14.32 -8.11 -20.37
C GLU A 322 -13.98 -9.39 -21.13
N GLU A 323 -12.85 -9.40 -21.86
CA GLU A 323 -12.38 -10.55 -22.62
C GLU A 323 -10.88 -10.83 -22.36
N PRO A 324 -10.46 -12.10 -22.30
CA PRO A 324 -9.05 -12.43 -22.15
C PRO A 324 -8.24 -12.00 -23.38
N ASN A 325 -7.08 -11.38 -23.17
CA ASN A 325 -6.15 -11.08 -24.25
C ASN A 325 -5.61 -12.39 -24.87
N ARG A 326 -6.04 -12.67 -26.11
CA ARG A 326 -5.68 -13.90 -26.86
C ARG A 326 -4.19 -14.05 -27.16
N ASN A 327 -3.41 -12.98 -27.00
CA ASN A 327 -1.95 -13.03 -27.13
C ASN A 327 -1.25 -13.54 -25.86
N ILE A 328 -2.01 -13.90 -24.82
CA ILE A 328 -1.51 -14.50 -23.58
C ILE A 328 -1.94 -15.97 -23.55
N PRO A 329 -1.09 -16.93 -23.99
CA PRO A 329 -1.49 -18.33 -24.13
C PRO A 329 -2.04 -18.96 -22.85
N SER A 330 -1.49 -18.57 -21.70
CA SER A 330 -1.89 -19.09 -20.39
C SER A 330 -3.31 -18.68 -19.96
N LEU A 331 -3.88 -17.63 -20.57
CA LEU A 331 -5.30 -17.29 -20.40
C LEU A 331 -6.18 -18.14 -21.31
N CYS A 332 -5.68 -18.50 -22.50
CA CYS A 332 -6.41 -19.30 -23.49
C CYS A 332 -6.47 -20.78 -23.12
N ASP A 333 -5.40 -21.33 -22.54
CA ASP A 333 -5.33 -22.73 -22.10
C ASP A 333 -5.88 -22.97 -20.69
N GLY A 334 -6.24 -21.89 -19.98
CA GLY A 334 -6.82 -21.94 -18.63
C GLY A 334 -5.82 -22.22 -17.51
N SER A 335 -4.51 -22.22 -17.78
CA SER A 335 -3.47 -22.38 -16.74
C SER A 335 -3.41 -21.19 -15.77
N ILE A 336 -3.80 -20.00 -16.24
CA ILE A 336 -4.02 -18.81 -15.42
C ILE A 336 -5.49 -18.39 -15.50
N GLN A 337 -6.07 -18.11 -14.34
CA GLN A 337 -7.42 -17.56 -14.18
C GLN A 337 -7.35 -16.13 -13.66
N ILE A 338 -7.85 -15.17 -14.43
CA ILE A 338 -8.02 -13.79 -13.94
C ILE A 338 -9.13 -13.74 -12.91
N VAL A 339 -8.90 -13.04 -11.80
CA VAL A 339 -9.90 -12.77 -10.76
C VAL A 339 -10.84 -11.66 -11.23
N ALA A 340 -11.71 -11.95 -12.21
CA ALA A 340 -12.66 -11.00 -12.80
C ALA A 340 -13.83 -10.64 -11.87
N SER A 341 -14.13 -11.52 -10.90
CA SER A 341 -15.10 -11.33 -9.82
C SER A 341 -14.51 -11.87 -8.53
N HIS A 342 -15.17 -11.65 -7.39
CA HIS A 342 -14.67 -12.15 -6.11
C HIS A 342 -14.47 -13.67 -6.13
N MET A 343 -13.29 -14.12 -5.71
CA MET A 343 -12.92 -15.53 -5.67
C MET A 343 -12.30 -15.88 -4.33
N PRO A 344 -12.51 -17.09 -3.79
CA PRO A 344 -11.91 -17.47 -2.52
C PRO A 344 -10.37 -17.56 -2.61
N LEU A 345 -9.66 -17.15 -1.55
CA LEU A 345 -8.21 -17.34 -1.41
C LEU A 345 -7.94 -18.75 -0.85
N ASN A 346 -7.83 -19.74 -1.74
CA ASN A 346 -7.74 -21.16 -1.37
C ASN A 346 -6.30 -21.60 -1.04
N GLY A 347 -5.68 -20.99 -0.03
CA GLY A 347 -4.32 -21.29 0.44
C GLY A 347 -3.68 -20.09 1.15
N ASP A 348 -2.44 -20.25 1.58
CA ASP A 348 -1.75 -19.28 2.42
C ASP A 348 -0.61 -18.52 1.71
N VAL A 349 -0.07 -19.03 0.60
CA VAL A 349 1.06 -18.41 -0.11
C VAL A 349 0.59 -17.54 -1.29
N VAL A 350 0.92 -16.25 -1.25
CA VAL A 350 0.59 -15.23 -2.27
C VAL A 350 1.86 -14.52 -2.74
N GLY A 351 1.90 -14.16 -4.02
CA GLY A 351 3.00 -13.41 -4.64
C GLY A 351 2.54 -12.01 -5.06
N LEU A 352 3.43 -11.02 -4.96
CA LEU A 352 3.16 -9.65 -5.38
C LEU A 352 4.28 -9.16 -6.32
N ASN A 353 3.92 -8.66 -7.49
CA ASN A 353 4.87 -8.08 -8.44
C ASN A 353 4.83 -6.55 -8.40
N SER A 354 6.01 -5.93 -8.44
CA SER A 354 6.11 -4.50 -8.75
C SER A 354 7.32 -4.18 -9.61
N PHE A 355 7.08 -3.65 -10.80
CA PHE A 355 8.10 -3.43 -11.83
C PHE A 355 8.20 -1.95 -12.17
N GLY A 356 9.33 -1.34 -11.85
CA GLY A 356 9.63 0.05 -12.22
C GLY A 356 9.93 0.17 -13.71
N MET A 357 9.47 1.24 -14.34
CA MET A 357 9.72 1.50 -15.77
C MET A 357 11.22 1.60 -16.12
N GLY A 358 12.07 1.95 -15.14
CA GLY A 358 13.53 1.95 -15.28
C GLY A 358 14.18 0.56 -15.23
N GLY A 359 13.40 -0.51 -15.14
CA GLY A 359 13.88 -1.90 -15.09
C GLY A 359 14.14 -2.45 -13.67
N ALA A 360 13.99 -1.62 -12.65
CA ALA A 360 14.06 -2.06 -11.25
C ALA A 360 12.80 -2.87 -10.89
N SER A 361 12.96 -4.18 -10.75
CA SER A 361 11.87 -5.12 -10.47
C SER A 361 11.97 -5.68 -9.06
N ALA A 362 10.83 -5.85 -8.42
CA ALA A 362 10.73 -6.48 -7.11
C ALA A 362 9.56 -7.48 -7.10
N HIS A 363 9.73 -8.55 -6.34
CA HIS A 363 8.69 -9.52 -6.05
C HIS A 363 8.72 -9.89 -4.58
N VAL A 364 7.54 -10.09 -3.99
CA VAL A 364 7.38 -10.44 -2.57
C VAL A 364 6.50 -11.67 -2.47
N ILE A 365 6.93 -12.64 -1.65
CA ILE A 365 6.11 -13.77 -1.23
C ILE A 365 5.57 -13.44 0.16
N LEU A 366 4.25 -13.49 0.32
CA LEU A 366 3.57 -13.40 1.61
C LEU A 366 2.94 -14.74 1.94
N GLN A 367 3.05 -15.15 3.20
CA GLN A 367 2.33 -16.28 3.75
C GLN A 367 1.36 -15.77 4.81
N SER A 368 0.09 -16.18 4.71
CA SER A 368 -0.90 -15.86 5.73
C SER A 368 -0.51 -16.49 7.07
N ASN A 369 -0.80 -15.79 8.17
CA ASN A 369 -0.67 -16.32 9.53
C ASN A 369 -1.78 -17.34 9.87
N ALA A 370 -2.17 -18.17 8.91
CA ALA A 370 -3.20 -19.21 9.05
C ALA A 370 -2.72 -20.40 9.91
N GLY A 371 -1.96 -20.12 10.98
CA GLY A 371 -1.89 -21.02 12.11
C GLY A 371 -3.29 -21.28 12.66
N PRO A 372 -3.49 -22.37 13.43
CA PRO A 372 -4.75 -22.57 14.12
C PRO A 372 -5.08 -21.26 14.83
N HIS A 373 -6.27 -20.70 14.56
CA HIS A 373 -6.87 -19.69 15.41
C HIS A 373 -6.58 -20.18 16.81
N VAL A 374 -5.71 -19.50 17.57
CA VAL A 374 -5.36 -19.96 18.91
C VAL A 374 -6.72 -20.13 19.57
N GLU A 375 -7.11 -21.39 19.84
CA GLU A 375 -8.34 -21.66 20.56
C GLU A 375 -8.29 -20.71 21.72
N SER A 376 -9.27 -19.81 21.80
CA SER A 376 -9.23 -18.69 22.74
C SER A 376 -8.72 -19.22 24.05
N VAL A 377 -7.53 -18.79 24.48
CA VAL A 377 -6.91 -19.30 25.70
C VAL A 377 -8.02 -19.32 26.74
N PRO A 378 -8.35 -20.47 27.37
CA PRO A 378 -9.52 -20.59 28.22
C PRO A 378 -9.57 -19.39 29.14
N ARG A 379 -10.61 -18.55 28.99
CA ARG A 379 -10.65 -17.26 29.68
C ARG A 379 -10.55 -17.56 31.17
N GLU A 380 -9.49 -17.09 31.82
CA GLU A 380 -9.47 -16.96 33.27
C GLU A 380 -10.60 -15.96 33.58
N SER A 381 -11.73 -16.47 34.05
CA SER A 381 -12.95 -15.70 34.34
C SER A 381 -13.66 -15.10 33.12
N PRO A 382 -14.46 -15.91 32.38
CA PRO A 382 -15.26 -15.44 31.25
C PRO A 382 -16.38 -14.46 31.66
N ASP A 383 -16.83 -14.52 32.91
CA ASP A 383 -17.96 -13.73 33.42
C ASP A 383 -17.56 -12.39 34.07
N LEU A 384 -16.27 -12.06 34.09
CA LEU A 384 -15.80 -10.80 34.67
C LEU A 384 -15.78 -9.69 33.60
N PRO A 385 -16.32 -8.51 33.89
CA PRO A 385 -16.19 -7.39 32.98
C PRO A 385 -14.72 -6.98 32.81
N ARG A 386 -14.33 -6.61 31.60
CA ARG A 386 -13.01 -6.09 31.22
C ARG A 386 -13.06 -4.58 31.08
N LEU A 387 -11.98 -3.92 31.50
CA LEU A 387 -11.80 -2.49 31.30
C LEU A 387 -11.13 -2.24 29.95
N VAL A 388 -11.80 -1.50 29.06
CA VAL A 388 -11.26 -1.01 27.80
C VAL A 388 -11.03 0.49 27.93
N LEU A 389 -9.80 0.93 27.72
CA LEU A 389 -9.41 2.34 27.76
C LEU A 389 -9.16 2.82 26.33
N VAL A 390 -9.84 3.90 25.94
CA VAL A 390 -9.65 4.53 24.63
C VAL A 390 -9.29 6.00 24.79
N SER A 391 -8.50 6.51 23.84
CA SER A 391 -8.11 7.92 23.75
C SER A 391 -8.18 8.39 22.30
N GLY A 392 -8.51 9.66 22.11
CA GLY A 392 -8.65 10.27 20.79
C GLY A 392 -8.31 11.76 20.81
N ARG A 393 -8.13 12.34 19.63
CA ARG A 393 -7.82 13.77 19.46
C ARG A 393 -9.08 14.66 19.48
N SER A 394 -10.22 14.08 19.13
CA SER A 394 -11.54 14.72 19.12
C SER A 394 -12.63 13.77 19.63
N GLU A 395 -13.80 14.31 19.99
CA GLU A 395 -14.95 13.51 20.40
C GLU A 395 -15.35 12.47 19.34
N GLU A 396 -15.26 12.83 18.06
CA GLU A 396 -15.53 11.92 16.94
C GLU A 396 -14.54 10.76 16.90
N SER A 397 -13.25 11.01 17.13
CA SER A 397 -12.24 9.95 17.17
C SER A 397 -12.42 9.02 18.38
N LEU A 398 -12.88 9.55 19.52
CA LEU A 398 -13.23 8.74 20.69
C LEU A 398 -14.48 7.89 20.42
N ALA A 399 -15.50 8.46 19.77
CA ALA A 399 -16.71 7.74 19.38
C ALA A 399 -16.40 6.62 18.37
N ALA A 400 -15.55 6.88 17.37
CA ALA A 400 -15.13 5.87 16.41
C ALA A 400 -14.36 4.71 17.06
N MET A 401 -13.48 5.00 18.03
CA MET A 401 -12.80 3.96 18.81
C MET A 401 -13.78 3.17 19.67
N TYR A 402 -14.73 3.86 20.31
CA TYR A 402 -15.79 3.23 21.07
C TYR A 402 -16.60 2.26 20.20
N GLU A 403 -17.05 2.68 19.02
CA GLU A 403 -17.77 1.82 18.08
C GLU A 403 -16.91 0.61 17.65
N ARG A 404 -15.63 0.83 17.33
CA ARG A 404 -14.71 -0.25 16.92
C ARG A 404 -14.51 -1.31 18.01
N TYR A 405 -14.32 -0.91 19.26
CA TYR A 405 -14.03 -1.85 20.34
C TYR A 405 -15.27 -2.40 21.05
N CYS A 406 -16.42 -1.72 20.96
CA CYS A 406 -17.66 -2.13 21.60
C CYS A 406 -18.66 -2.80 20.66
N ALA A 407 -18.39 -2.84 19.35
CA ALA A 407 -19.24 -3.54 18.40
C ALA A 407 -19.39 -5.02 18.81
N GLY A 408 -20.60 -5.39 19.24
CA GLY A 408 -20.93 -6.76 19.63
C GLY A 408 -20.56 -7.15 21.06
N VAL A 409 -20.26 -6.18 21.95
CA VAL A 409 -19.99 -6.44 23.37
C VAL A 409 -20.93 -5.67 24.29
N GLU A 410 -21.39 -6.31 25.37
CA GLU A 410 -22.30 -5.69 26.35
C GLU A 410 -21.53 -4.71 27.24
N ILE A 411 -22.04 -3.49 27.39
CA ILE A 411 -21.37 -2.42 28.12
C ILE A 411 -22.02 -2.28 29.49
N VAL A 412 -21.22 -2.43 30.53
CA VAL A 412 -21.64 -2.40 31.93
C VAL A 412 -21.60 -0.97 32.49
N ASN A 413 -20.59 -0.16 32.13
CA ASN A 413 -20.47 1.24 32.55
C ASN A 413 -19.54 2.06 31.63
N ILE A 414 -19.79 3.38 31.54
CA ILE A 414 -18.97 4.35 30.79
C ILE A 414 -18.59 5.50 31.73
N ASP A 415 -17.29 5.68 31.99
CA ASP A 415 -16.76 6.82 32.74
C ASP A 415 -16.07 7.81 31.79
N PHE A 416 -16.64 9.02 31.70
CA PHE A 416 -16.06 10.13 30.97
C PHE A 416 -15.06 10.88 31.86
N ASN A 417 -13.79 10.92 31.46
CA ASN A 417 -12.80 11.77 32.12
C ASN A 417 -12.51 13.00 31.26
N HIS A 418 -12.39 14.18 31.88
CA HIS A 418 -12.24 15.50 31.23
C HIS A 418 -10.92 15.71 30.44
N ALA A 419 -10.24 14.65 30.03
CA ALA A 419 -8.91 14.67 29.40
C ALA A 419 -8.82 13.82 28.11
N ASN A 420 -9.90 13.76 27.32
CA ASN A 420 -9.97 12.98 26.07
C ASN A 420 -9.69 11.47 26.25
N LYS A 421 -10.15 10.91 27.37
CA LYS A 421 -10.05 9.48 27.69
C LYS A 421 -11.40 8.98 28.15
N ILE A 422 -11.81 7.82 27.64
CA ILE A 422 -13.01 7.10 28.11
C ILE A 422 -12.57 5.76 28.67
N SER A 423 -13.12 5.41 29.82
CA SER A 423 -12.96 4.10 30.43
C SER A 423 -14.27 3.32 30.28
N LEU A 424 -14.20 2.13 29.70
CA LEU A 424 -15.35 1.30 29.37
C LEU A 424 -15.27 0.00 30.14
N HIS A 425 -16.30 -0.33 30.91
CA HIS A 425 -16.45 -1.65 31.51
C HIS A 425 -17.30 -2.50 30.59
N VAL A 426 -16.73 -3.56 30.03
CA VAL A 426 -17.30 -4.40 28.98
C VAL A 426 -17.46 -5.83 29.51
N ALA A 427 -18.64 -6.44 29.41
CA ALA A 427 -18.93 -7.76 29.98
C ALA A 427 -18.24 -8.92 29.27
#